data_AF-A0A2H9SH57-F1
#
_entry.id   AF-A0A2H9SH57-F1
#
_cell.length_a   1.000
_cell.length_b   1.000
_cell.length_c   1.000
_cell.angle_alpha   90.00
_cell.angle_beta   90.00
_cell.angle_gamma   90.00
#
_symmetry.space_group_name_H-M   'P 1'
#
loop_
_entity.id
_entity.type
_entity.pdbx_description
1 polymer ?
#
loop_
_entity_poly.entity_id
_entity_poly.type
_entity_poly.pdbx_seq_one_letter_code
_entity_poly.pdbx_strand_id
1 'polypeptide(L)'
;MQISRFILFISLFILACSFSLMSKDVEIEKGNVIYFFESGKMQCSSEINSEGHTFVLYQSLSKNTRVEFNSIKRNPKKEFVLTALMLVEAETELCAGWVNMQEVNIGIDPKPVEKVTLSGKIVYKNDLITVMNAV
;
A
#
# COMPACT_ATOMS: atom_id res chain seq x y z
N MET A 1 -25.95 23.94 53.33
CA MET A 1 -25.73 22.52 52.99
C MET A 1 -26.09 22.26 51.51
N GLN A 2 -25.49 23.00 50.57
CA GLN A 2 -25.88 22.95 49.14
C GLN A 2 -24.70 22.90 48.15
N ILE A 3 -23.46 23.05 48.61
CA ILE A 3 -22.27 23.06 47.74
C ILE A 3 -21.82 21.64 47.40
N SER A 4 -22.06 20.67 48.29
CA SER A 4 -21.61 19.27 48.12
C SER A 4 -22.38 18.47 47.05
N ARG A 5 -23.55 18.96 46.60
CA ARG A 5 -24.37 18.27 45.59
C ARG A 5 -24.02 18.65 44.15
N PHE A 6 -23.37 19.79 43.92
CA PHE A 6 -23.01 20.24 42.57
C PHE A 6 -21.71 19.59 42.05
N ILE A 7 -20.78 19.27 42.96
CA ILE A 7 -19.49 18.66 42.59
C ILE A 7 -19.67 17.20 42.13
N LEU A 8 -20.67 16.49 42.68
CA LEU A 8 -20.98 15.09 42.33
C LEU A 8 -21.65 14.93 40.95
N PHE A 9 -22.27 15.97 40.41
CA PHE A 9 -22.88 15.90 39.07
C PHE A 9 -21.90 16.19 37.93
N ILE A 10 -20.85 16.97 38.19
CA ILE A 10 -19.84 17.30 37.18
C ILE A 10 -18.88 16.13 36.95
N SER A 11 -18.59 15.32 37.99
CA SER A 11 -17.73 14.14 37.86
C SER A 11 -18.37 12.97 37.11
N LEU A 12 -19.71 12.91 37.03
CA LEU A 12 -20.43 11.86 36.29
C LEU A 12 -20.59 12.17 34.79
N PHE A 13 -20.43 13.42 34.36
CA PHE A 13 -20.55 13.79 32.94
C PHE A 13 -19.24 13.60 32.15
N ILE A 14 -18.09 13.56 32.84
CA ILE A 14 -16.77 13.42 32.20
C ILE A 14 -16.48 11.95 31.82
N LEU A 15 -17.18 10.98 32.42
CA LEU A 15 -16.98 9.55 32.14
C LEU A 15 -17.70 9.03 30.89
N ALA A 16 -18.57 9.82 30.26
CA ALA A 16 -19.35 9.37 29.10
C ALA A 16 -18.74 9.72 27.73
N CYS A 17 -17.63 10.46 27.68
CA CYS A 17 -17.01 10.87 26.40
C CYS A 17 -15.87 9.95 25.95
N SER A 18 -15.58 8.87 26.67
CA SER A 18 -14.61 7.85 26.23
C SER A 18 -15.27 6.82 25.31
N PHE A 19 -16.15 7.24 24.41
CA PHE A 19 -16.46 6.43 23.24
C PHE A 19 -15.25 6.54 22.32
N SER A 20 -14.31 5.62 22.54
CA SER A 20 -13.33 5.21 21.56
C SER A 20 -14.04 5.14 20.22
N LEU A 21 -13.69 6.08 19.35
CA LEU A 21 -13.93 5.96 17.93
C LEU A 21 -13.27 4.65 17.54
N MET A 22 -14.04 3.58 17.46
CA MET A 22 -13.61 2.31 16.88
C MET A 22 -13.38 2.67 15.41
N SER A 23 -12.17 3.14 15.11
CA SER A 23 -11.65 3.16 13.76
C SER A 23 -11.85 1.73 13.29
N LYS A 24 -12.82 1.56 12.40
CA LYS A 24 -13.04 0.31 11.72
C LYS A 24 -11.69 0.04 11.04
N ASP A 25 -10.90 -0.86 11.63
CA ASP A 25 -9.60 -1.20 11.10
C ASP A 25 -9.83 -1.52 9.63
N VAL A 26 -9.28 -0.67 8.76
CA VAL A 26 -9.28 -0.94 7.32
C VAL A 26 -8.42 -2.18 7.23
N GLU A 27 -9.05 -3.33 7.06
CA GLU A 27 -8.38 -4.61 6.98
C GLU A 27 -7.47 -4.53 5.76
N ILE A 28 -6.18 -4.29 6.00
CA ILE A 28 -5.17 -4.25 4.95
C ILE A 28 -5.10 -5.67 4.40
N GLU A 29 -5.57 -5.86 3.17
CA GLU A 29 -5.51 -7.17 2.52
C GLU A 29 -4.04 -7.52 2.31
N LYS A 30 -3.56 -8.53 3.06
CA LYS A 30 -2.20 -9.01 2.89
C LYS A 30 -1.96 -9.42 1.46
N GLY A 31 -0.79 -9.05 0.96
CA GLY A 31 -0.37 -9.35 -0.39
C GLY A 31 -1.06 -8.51 -1.45
N ASN A 32 -1.84 -7.48 -1.08
CA ASN A 32 -2.52 -6.63 -2.05
C ASN A 32 -2.61 -5.18 -1.56
N VAL A 33 -1.91 -4.29 -2.26
CA VAL A 33 -1.95 -2.85 -1.99
C VAL A 33 -2.37 -2.15 -3.27
N ILE A 34 -3.45 -1.37 -3.19
CA ILE A 34 -3.88 -0.48 -4.27
C ILE A 34 -3.49 0.94 -3.89
N TYR A 35 -2.78 1.62 -4.78
CA TYR A 35 -2.36 3.00 -4.60
C TYR A 35 -3.05 3.90 -5.63
N PHE A 36 -3.46 5.08 -5.17
CA PHE A 36 -4.11 6.12 -5.97
C PHE A 36 -3.41 7.44 -5.73
N PHE A 37 -3.10 8.16 -6.81
CA PHE A 37 -2.61 9.54 -6.74
C PHE A 37 -3.03 10.28 -8.00
N GLU A 38 -3.70 11.42 -7.80
CA GLU A 38 -4.42 12.13 -8.86
C GLU A 38 -5.35 11.21 -9.66
N SER A 39 -5.29 11.28 -11.00
CA SER A 39 -5.96 10.35 -11.92
C SER A 39 -5.22 9.02 -12.09
N GLY A 40 -4.09 8.84 -11.41
CA GLY A 40 -3.26 7.65 -11.48
C GLY A 40 -3.71 6.54 -10.54
N LYS A 41 -3.59 5.29 -10.99
CA LYS A 41 -3.92 4.11 -10.19
C LYS A 41 -2.97 2.95 -10.48
N MET A 42 -2.41 2.35 -9.42
CA MET A 42 -1.60 1.14 -9.50
C MET A 42 -1.99 0.11 -8.45
N GLN A 43 -1.61 -1.13 -8.69
CA GLN A 43 -1.72 -2.22 -7.73
C GLN A 43 -0.36 -2.90 -7.56
N CYS A 44 -0.07 -3.28 -6.32
CA CYS A 44 1.06 -4.10 -5.94
C CYS A 44 0.53 -5.35 -5.24
N SER A 45 0.66 -6.50 -5.87
CA SER A 45 0.33 -7.80 -5.31
C SER A 45 1.60 -8.54 -4.89
N SER A 46 1.55 -9.30 -3.80
CA SER A 46 2.70 -10.07 -3.34
C SER A 46 2.33 -11.40 -2.69
N GLU A 47 3.15 -12.41 -2.99
CA GLU A 47 3.00 -13.79 -2.53
C GLU A 47 4.32 -14.31 -1.97
N ILE A 48 4.27 -15.25 -1.02
CA ILE A 48 5.45 -15.97 -0.53
C ILE A 48 5.19 -17.47 -0.62
N ASN A 49 6.13 -18.19 -1.25
CA ASN A 49 6.03 -19.63 -1.39
C ASN A 49 6.50 -20.36 -0.11
N SER A 50 6.38 -21.69 -0.09
CA SER A 50 6.84 -22.54 1.03
C SER A 50 8.35 -22.50 1.28
N GLU A 51 9.14 -22.05 0.30
CA GLU A 51 10.60 -21.90 0.41
C GLU A 51 11.02 -20.54 0.97
N GLY A 52 10.05 -19.64 1.21
CA GLY A 52 10.30 -18.29 1.72
C GLY A 52 10.69 -17.27 0.64
N HIS A 53 10.57 -17.61 -0.64
CA HIS A 53 10.82 -16.71 -1.76
C HIS A 53 9.61 -15.79 -1.96
N THR A 54 9.85 -14.47 -1.92
CA THR A 54 8.80 -13.45 -2.13
C THR A 54 8.67 -13.08 -3.60
N PHE A 55 7.44 -13.06 -4.09
CA PHE A 55 7.09 -12.59 -5.43
C PHE A 55 6.26 -11.33 -5.31
N VAL A 56 6.60 -10.31 -6.08
CA VAL A 56 5.88 -9.04 -6.11
C VAL A 56 5.51 -8.75 -7.56
N LEU A 57 4.23 -8.49 -7.81
CA LEU A 57 3.71 -8.03 -9.08
C LEU A 57 3.19 -6.62 -8.90
N TYR A 58 3.72 -5.66 -9.66
CA TYR A 58 3.10 -4.35 -9.75
C TYR A 58 2.50 -4.17 -11.14
N GLN A 59 1.37 -3.48 -11.20
CA GLN A 59 0.67 -3.20 -12.44
C GLN A 59 -0.04 -1.86 -12.40
N SER A 60 -0.18 -1.25 -13.56
CA SER A 60 -1.07 -0.11 -13.73
C SER A 60 -2.52 -0.57 -13.75
N LEU A 61 -3.42 0.17 -13.11
CA LEU A 61 -4.87 -0.04 -13.18
C LEU A 61 -5.58 1.05 -13.97
N SER A 62 -4.86 2.06 -14.46
CA SER A 62 -5.42 3.14 -15.29
C SER A 62 -4.63 3.27 -16.59
N LYS A 63 -5.33 3.51 -17.70
CA LYS A 63 -4.73 3.58 -19.05
C LYS A 63 -3.71 4.70 -19.20
N ASN A 64 -3.90 5.78 -18.44
CA ASN A 64 -3.02 6.96 -18.43
C ASN A 64 -1.93 6.86 -17.36
N THR A 65 -1.75 5.70 -16.73
CA THR A 65 -0.74 5.50 -15.68
C THR A 65 0.32 4.53 -16.18
N ARG A 66 1.57 4.95 -16.09
CA ARG A 66 2.73 4.11 -16.28
C ARG A 66 3.42 3.95 -14.93
N VAL A 67 3.79 2.71 -14.61
CA VAL A 67 4.48 2.38 -13.36
C VAL A 67 5.84 1.80 -13.70
N GLU A 68 6.89 2.35 -13.11
CA GLU A 68 8.26 1.91 -13.32
C GLU A 68 8.86 1.41 -12.02
N PHE A 69 9.58 0.29 -12.10
CA PHE A 69 10.38 -0.19 -10.99
C PHE A 69 11.56 0.75 -10.77
N ASN A 70 11.75 1.21 -9.53
CA ASN A 70 12.93 1.98 -9.15
C ASN A 70 13.89 1.08 -8.34
N SER A 71 13.47 0.65 -7.15
CA SER A 71 14.32 -0.19 -6.30
C SER A 71 13.54 -1.07 -5.34
N ILE A 72 14.20 -2.06 -4.76
CA ILE A 72 13.68 -2.81 -3.62
C ILE A 72 14.76 -2.95 -2.55
N LYS A 73 14.42 -2.65 -1.30
CA LYS A 73 15.37 -2.65 -0.18
C LYS A 73 14.73 -3.33 1.02
N ARG A 74 15.56 -3.92 1.89
CA ARG A 74 15.11 -4.33 3.22
C ARG A 74 15.20 -3.15 4.17
N ASN A 75 14.15 -2.90 4.94
CA ASN A 75 14.17 -1.93 6.02
C ASN A 75 14.87 -2.52 7.27
N PRO A 76 15.11 -1.73 8.34
CA PRO A 76 15.73 -2.23 9.56
C PRO A 76 14.97 -3.36 10.27
N LYS A 77 13.65 -3.50 10.00
CA LYS A 77 12.82 -4.61 10.48
C LYS A 77 12.89 -5.86 9.60
N LYS A 78 13.78 -5.86 8.60
CA LYS A 78 13.97 -6.91 7.59
C LYS A 78 12.79 -7.11 6.62
N GLU A 79 11.83 -6.19 6.60
CA GLU A 79 10.71 -6.18 5.66
C GLU A 79 11.18 -5.60 4.31
N PHE A 80 10.65 -6.10 3.20
CA PHE A 80 10.93 -5.52 1.89
C PHE A 80 10.09 -4.25 1.70
N VAL A 81 10.73 -3.21 1.17
CA VAL A 81 10.10 -1.98 0.73
C VAL A 81 10.40 -1.81 -0.75
N LEU A 82 9.36 -1.84 -1.56
CA LEU A 82 9.40 -1.55 -2.98
C LEU A 82 9.27 -0.04 -3.19
N THR A 83 10.19 0.54 -3.95
CA THR A 83 10.07 1.88 -4.48
C THR A 83 9.71 1.79 -5.96
N ALA A 84 8.56 2.36 -6.33
CA ALA A 84 8.09 2.46 -7.70
C ALA A 84 7.89 3.92 -8.09
N LEU A 85 8.14 4.25 -9.35
CA LEU A 85 7.83 5.56 -9.92
C LEU A 85 6.49 5.46 -10.64
N MET A 86 5.50 6.23 -10.20
CA MET A 86 4.21 6.33 -10.88
C MET A 86 4.16 7.60 -11.71
N LEU A 87 3.86 7.43 -12.99
CA LEU A 87 3.80 8.47 -14.00
C LEU A 87 2.37 8.57 -14.50
N VAL A 88 1.79 9.77 -14.42
CA VAL A 88 0.49 10.06 -15.00
C VAL A 88 0.72 10.79 -16.31
N GLU A 89 0.25 10.18 -17.40
CA GLU A 89 0.36 10.70 -18.76
C GLU A 89 -0.92 11.47 -19.13
N ALA A 90 -0.78 12.49 -19.97
CA ALA A 90 -1.95 13.18 -20.51
C ALA A 90 -2.77 12.22 -21.39
N GLU A 91 -4.10 12.29 -21.32
CA GLU A 91 -4.99 11.46 -22.14
C GLU A 91 -5.01 11.87 -23.63
N THR A 92 -4.37 12.98 -24.00
CA THR A 92 -4.42 13.53 -25.36
C THR A 92 -3.05 13.47 -26.06
N GLU A 93 -3.01 12.95 -27.28
CA GLU A 93 -1.79 12.88 -28.11
C GLU A 93 -1.23 14.27 -28.48
N LEU A 94 -2.08 15.30 -28.44
CA LEU A 94 -1.72 16.68 -28.76
C LEU A 94 -0.74 17.29 -27.74
N CYS A 95 -0.75 16.77 -26.50
CA CYS A 95 0.16 17.16 -25.45
C CYS A 95 0.84 15.91 -24.90
N ALA A 96 1.78 15.33 -25.65
CA ALA A 96 2.64 14.25 -25.18
C ALA A 96 3.52 14.76 -24.02
N GLY A 97 3.01 14.64 -22.80
CA GLY A 97 3.65 15.16 -21.61
C GLY A 97 3.19 14.41 -20.37
N TRP A 98 4.12 14.23 -19.43
CA TRP A 98 3.83 13.68 -18.13
C TRP A 98 3.17 14.80 -17.33
N VAL A 99 1.94 14.58 -16.87
CA VAL A 99 1.20 15.61 -16.12
C VAL A 99 1.51 15.53 -14.63
N ASN A 100 1.91 14.35 -14.15
CA ASN A 100 2.37 14.18 -12.78
C ASN A 100 3.33 12.99 -12.65
N MET A 101 4.18 13.05 -11.63
CA MET A 101 5.14 12.01 -11.29
C MET A 101 5.28 11.93 -9.77
N GLN A 102 5.18 10.72 -9.24
CA GLN A 102 5.37 10.48 -7.81
C GLN A 102 6.14 9.20 -7.55
N GLU A 103 7.11 9.28 -6.65
CA GLU A 103 7.75 8.10 -6.09
C GLU A 103 6.89 7.52 -4.95
N VAL A 104 6.56 6.23 -5.06
CA VAL A 104 5.72 5.51 -4.12
C VAL A 104 6.56 4.45 -3.42
N ASN A 105 6.56 4.48 -2.08
CA ASN A 105 7.22 3.48 -1.25
C ASN A 105 6.17 2.55 -0.64
N ILE A 106 6.24 1.27 -1.00
CA ILE A 106 5.26 0.24 -0.66
C ILE A 106 5.92 -0.80 0.22
N GLY A 107 5.45 -0.94 1.46
CA GLY A 107 5.81 -2.07 2.32
C GLY A 107 5.22 -3.37 1.77
N ILE A 108 6.04 -4.41 1.66
CA ILE A 108 5.62 -5.71 1.13
C ILE A 108 5.25 -6.63 2.30
N ASP A 109 3.95 -6.92 2.42
CA ASP A 109 3.41 -7.94 3.34
C ASP A 109 2.78 -9.07 2.50
N PRO A 110 3.55 -10.10 2.10
CA PRO A 110 3.12 -11.08 1.12
C PRO A 110 2.11 -12.08 1.70
N LYS A 111 1.20 -12.55 0.84
CA LYS A 111 0.26 -13.64 1.20
C LYS A 111 0.94 -15.01 1.05
N PRO A 112 0.93 -15.88 2.07
CA PRO A 112 1.45 -17.24 1.95
C PRO A 112 0.64 -18.08 0.96
N VAL A 113 1.32 -18.78 0.05
CA VAL A 113 0.71 -19.66 -0.95
C VAL A 113 1.55 -20.93 -1.13
N GLU A 114 0.91 -22.04 -1.49
CA GLU A 114 1.63 -23.29 -1.82
C GLU A 114 2.43 -23.16 -3.13
N LYS A 115 1.88 -22.44 -4.10
CA LYS A 115 2.48 -22.15 -5.40
C LYS A 115 2.22 -20.70 -5.78
N VAL A 116 3.22 -20.07 -6.38
CA VAL A 116 3.12 -18.70 -6.87
C VAL A 116 2.14 -18.65 -8.05
N THR A 117 1.20 -17.73 -7.99
CA THR A 117 0.18 -17.51 -9.02
C THR A 117 0.41 -16.21 -9.80
N LEU A 118 1.17 -15.28 -9.23
CA LEU A 118 1.53 -14.01 -9.87
C LEU A 118 2.29 -14.26 -11.18
N SER A 119 1.81 -13.64 -12.26
CA SER A 119 2.36 -13.77 -13.61
C SER A 119 2.70 -12.38 -14.16
N GLY A 120 3.88 -12.25 -14.77
CA GLY A 120 4.34 -10.99 -15.36
C GLY A 120 5.77 -11.09 -15.88
N LYS A 121 6.27 -9.99 -16.44
CA LYS A 121 7.67 -9.86 -16.88
C LYS A 121 8.56 -9.55 -15.69
N ILE A 122 9.61 -10.35 -15.48
CA ILE A 122 10.60 -10.08 -14.42
C ILE A 122 11.35 -8.78 -14.73
N VAL A 123 11.39 -7.87 -13.76
CA VAL A 123 12.16 -6.62 -13.82
C VAL A 123 13.29 -6.56 -12.79
N TYR A 124 13.20 -7.37 -11.73
CA TYR A 124 14.24 -7.52 -10.73
C TYR A 124 14.19 -8.91 -10.12
N LYS A 125 15.36 -9.51 -9.86
CA LYS A 125 15.49 -10.80 -9.18
C LYS A 125 16.74 -10.85 -8.33
N ASN A 126 16.61 -11.38 -7.12
CA ASN A 126 17.71 -11.86 -6.30
C ASN A 126 17.32 -13.22 -5.66
N ASP A 127 18.13 -13.70 -4.72
CA ASP A 127 17.94 -15.03 -4.10
C ASP A 127 16.64 -15.18 -3.31
N LEU A 128 16.03 -14.10 -2.81
CA LEU A 128 14.87 -14.15 -1.91
C LEU A 128 13.65 -13.37 -2.40
N ILE A 129 13.79 -12.57 -3.46
CA ILE A 129 12.69 -11.78 -4.01
C ILE A 129 12.76 -11.67 -5.53
N THR A 130 11.59 -11.70 -6.15
CA THR A 130 11.41 -11.44 -7.57
C THR A 130 10.31 -10.40 -7.74
N VAL A 131 10.63 -9.33 -8.47
CA VAL A 131 9.68 -8.27 -8.82
C VAL A 131 9.33 -8.39 -10.30
N MET A 132 8.05 -8.34 -10.58
CA MET A 132 7.45 -8.52 -11.90
C MET A 132 6.55 -7.34 -12.23
N ASN A 133 6.43 -7.05 -13.53
CA ASN A 133 5.49 -6.10 -14.09
C ASN A 133 4.46 -6.85 -14.95
N ALA A 134 3.17 -6.58 -14.75
CA ALA A 134 2.14 -7.02 -15.70
C ALA A 134 2.21 -6.10 -16.93
N VAL A 135 2.78 -6.61 -18.03
CA VAL A 135 2.83 -5.90 -19.32
C VAL A 135 1.49 -6.04 -20.02
#